data_AF-A0AAD6ZDE9-F1
#
_entry.id   AF-A0AAD6ZDE9-F1
#
_cell.length_a   1.000
_cell.length_b   1.000
_cell.length_c   1.000
_cell.angle_alpha   90.00
_cell.angle_beta   90.00
_cell.angle_gamma   90.00
#
_symmetry.space_group_name_H-M   'P 1'
#
loop_
_entity.id
_entity.type
_entity.pdbx_description
1 polymer ?
#
loop_
_entity_poly.entity_id
_entity_poly.type
_entity_poly.pdbx_seq_one_letter_code
_entity_poly.pdbx_strand_id
1 'polypeptide(L)'
;MFQTKPVVVQTSNFGGAQGTSFNDNEAVTNFPNTDPGLTIDPVHPIKQMDIYGGWVVDAISTTYRLSDGSTKVIKRGSNQSADNLHSVVLKDNEIISQICGFAGPYQYYNQSLLIQVQFVIFDTQTGAVRVAGPFGGTGGLASGKLFSVSNPMALAGFETAGSAQTGISGLSIVKHNMAE
;
A
#
# COMPACT_ATOMS: atom_id res chain seq x y z
N MET A 1 -2.61 32.50 -7.61
CA MET A 1 -1.71 31.52 -8.23
C MET A 1 -2.39 30.16 -8.08
N PHE A 2 -2.88 29.56 -9.17
CA PHE A 2 -3.47 28.21 -9.07
C PHE A 2 -2.32 27.22 -8.98
N GLN A 3 -2.10 26.65 -7.79
CA GLN A 3 -1.15 25.56 -7.63
C GLN A 3 -1.69 24.38 -8.43
N THR A 4 -0.96 23.99 -9.49
CA THR A 4 -1.27 22.80 -10.27
C THR A 4 -1.06 21.59 -9.36
N LYS A 5 -2.15 21.08 -8.81
CA LYS A 5 -2.12 19.83 -8.04
C LYS A 5 -1.67 18.69 -8.98
N PRO A 6 -0.79 17.80 -8.51
CA PRO A 6 -0.35 16.67 -9.32
C PRO A 6 -1.56 15.83 -9.73
N VAL A 7 -1.63 15.49 -11.03
CA VAL A 7 -2.62 14.52 -11.52
C VAL A 7 -2.18 13.14 -11.04
N VAL A 8 -3.06 12.45 -10.34
CA VAL A 8 -2.82 11.10 -9.83
C VAL A 8 -3.74 10.11 -10.53
N VAL A 9 -3.25 8.89 -10.73
CA VAL A 9 -4.00 7.78 -11.31
C VAL A 9 -4.12 6.69 -10.26
N GLN A 10 -5.34 6.21 -10.02
CA GLN A 10 -5.58 5.01 -9.23
C GLN A 10 -5.73 3.80 -10.16
N THR A 11 -5.05 2.70 -9.87
CA THR A 11 -5.25 1.44 -10.60
C THR A 11 -6.64 0.87 -10.35
N SER A 12 -7.04 -0.12 -11.13
CA SER A 12 -8.15 -0.99 -10.73
C SER A 12 -7.86 -1.67 -9.41
N ASN A 13 -8.92 -2.07 -8.70
CA ASN A 13 -8.81 -2.82 -7.46
C ASN A 13 -8.39 -4.29 -7.71
N PHE A 14 -7.42 -4.78 -6.93
CA PHE A 14 -6.97 -6.15 -6.90
C PHE A 14 -7.56 -6.85 -5.66
N GLY A 15 -8.33 -7.92 -5.88
CA GLY A 15 -9.05 -8.61 -4.81
C GLY A 15 -10.54 -8.28 -4.82
N GLY A 16 -11.16 -8.26 -3.64
CA GLY A 16 -12.56 -7.96 -3.45
C GLY A 16 -12.84 -6.49 -3.11
N ALA A 17 -14.11 -6.16 -2.93
CA ALA A 17 -14.59 -4.80 -2.59
C ALA A 17 -15.45 -4.81 -1.32
N GLN A 18 -15.20 -5.77 -0.43
CA GLN A 18 -15.93 -5.91 0.84
C GLN A 18 -15.43 -4.91 1.87
N GLY A 19 -16.36 -4.35 2.66
CA GLY A 19 -16.04 -3.43 3.74
C GLY A 19 -16.05 -1.97 3.31
N THR A 20 -15.17 -1.16 3.90
CA THR A 20 -15.12 0.30 3.69
C THR A 20 -14.03 0.63 2.68
N SER A 21 -14.32 1.52 1.72
CA SER A 21 -13.31 2.00 0.80
C SER A 21 -12.34 2.95 1.50
N PHE A 22 -11.07 2.89 1.14
CA PHE A 22 -10.07 3.81 1.63
C PHE A 22 -9.22 4.40 0.50
N ASN A 23 -8.69 5.59 0.76
CA ASN A 23 -7.72 6.27 -0.07
C ASN A 23 -6.73 7.01 0.84
N ASP A 24 -5.49 6.53 0.88
CA ASP A 24 -4.46 7.13 1.74
C ASP A 24 -3.99 8.48 1.21
N ASN A 25 -4.04 8.72 -0.10
CA ASN A 25 -3.71 10.03 -0.64
C ASN A 25 -4.65 11.12 -0.08
N GLU A 26 -5.94 10.81 0.03
CA GLU A 26 -6.94 11.70 0.65
C GLU A 26 -6.77 11.77 2.17
N ALA A 27 -6.60 10.62 2.83
CA ALA A 27 -6.48 10.55 4.28
C ALA A 27 -5.21 11.24 4.82
N VAL A 28 -4.12 11.22 4.04
CA VAL A 28 -2.87 11.88 4.38
C VAL A 28 -2.98 13.39 4.22
N THR A 29 -3.52 13.85 3.09
CA THR A 29 -3.55 15.26 2.71
C THR A 29 -4.78 16.03 3.25
N ASN A 30 -5.65 15.35 4.01
CA ASN A 30 -6.95 15.88 4.46
C ASN A 30 -7.75 16.47 3.28
N PHE A 31 -7.79 15.76 2.15
CA PHE A 31 -8.55 16.22 1.00
C PHE A 31 -10.06 16.14 1.28
N PRO A 32 -10.88 17.15 0.91
CA PRO A 32 -10.52 18.49 0.44
C PRO A 32 -10.72 19.49 1.58
N ASN A 33 -9.71 19.78 2.42
CA ASN A 33 -9.48 21.04 3.14
C ASN A 33 -8.59 20.84 4.39
N THR A 34 -7.46 21.55 4.42
CA THR A 34 -6.95 22.38 5.54
C THR A 34 -5.59 22.98 5.19
N ASP A 35 -4.81 22.30 4.34
CA ASP A 35 -3.57 22.83 3.77
C ASP A 35 -3.50 22.50 2.26
N PRO A 36 -3.77 23.45 1.36
CA PRO A 36 -3.75 23.20 -0.07
C PRO A 36 -2.36 22.82 -0.62
N GLY A 37 -1.28 23.01 0.17
CA GLY A 37 0.08 22.69 -0.21
C GLY A 37 0.61 21.36 0.32
N LEU A 38 -0.05 20.74 1.31
CA LEU A 38 0.41 19.49 1.89
C LEU A 38 0.09 18.32 0.97
N THR A 39 1.13 17.71 0.42
CA THR A 39 1.05 16.55 -0.48
C THR A 39 1.97 15.44 0.02
N ILE A 40 1.76 14.22 -0.46
CA ILE A 40 2.77 13.17 -0.30
C ILE A 40 4.01 13.57 -1.10
N ASP A 41 5.20 13.36 -0.54
CA ASP A 41 6.47 13.61 -1.22
C ASP A 41 6.50 12.84 -2.56
N PRO A 42 6.56 13.55 -3.71
CA PRO A 42 6.49 12.89 -5.01
C PRO A 42 7.76 12.12 -5.39
N VAL A 43 8.86 12.34 -4.67
CA VAL A 43 10.16 11.70 -4.92
C VAL A 43 10.34 10.48 -4.02
N HIS A 44 10.03 10.60 -2.71
CA HIS A 44 10.20 9.53 -1.73
C HIS A 44 8.93 9.29 -0.89
N PRO A 45 7.80 8.91 -1.52
CA PRO A 45 6.46 8.96 -0.91
C PRO A 45 6.31 8.11 0.36
N ILE A 46 6.99 6.95 0.41
CA ILE A 46 6.86 5.96 1.48
C ILE A 46 8.18 5.84 2.22
N LYS A 47 8.13 5.97 3.56
CA LYS A 47 9.26 5.76 4.47
C LYS A 47 9.30 4.35 5.06
N GLN A 48 8.13 3.79 5.34
CA GLN A 48 8.01 2.47 5.96
C GLN A 48 6.69 1.81 5.60
N MET A 49 6.73 0.50 5.39
CA MET A 49 5.57 -0.37 5.27
C MET A 49 5.62 -1.42 6.38
N ASP A 50 4.57 -1.49 7.18
CA ASP A 50 4.36 -2.53 8.18
C ASP A 50 3.24 -3.44 7.69
N ILE A 51 3.57 -4.69 7.41
CA ILE A 51 2.64 -5.69 6.88
C ILE A 51 2.33 -6.70 7.96
N TYR A 52 1.05 -6.87 8.23
CA TYR A 52 0.54 -7.93 9.07
C TYR A 52 -0.07 -8.97 8.13
N GLY A 53 0.47 -10.18 8.13
CA GLY A 53 -0.02 -11.21 7.23
C GLY A 53 0.22 -12.62 7.75
N GLY A 54 -0.84 -13.42 7.73
CA GLY A 54 -0.80 -14.87 7.86
C GLY A 54 -1.13 -15.54 6.52
N TRP A 55 -2.30 -16.17 6.45
CA TRP A 55 -2.79 -16.84 5.24
C TRP A 55 -3.09 -15.85 4.12
N VAL A 56 -3.43 -14.63 4.48
CA VAL A 56 -3.66 -13.49 3.59
C VAL A 56 -2.97 -12.25 4.19
N VAL A 57 -3.08 -11.10 3.51
CA VAL A 57 -2.65 -9.81 4.08
C VAL A 57 -3.78 -9.26 4.94
N ASP A 58 -3.56 -9.24 6.25
CA ASP A 58 -4.53 -8.85 7.25
C ASP A 58 -4.60 -7.32 7.41
N ALA A 59 -3.43 -6.68 7.49
CA ALA A 59 -3.33 -5.24 7.68
C ALA A 59 -2.06 -4.67 7.06
N ILE A 60 -2.13 -3.39 6.69
CA ILE A 60 -1.02 -2.61 6.15
C ILE A 60 -0.98 -1.28 6.88
N SER A 61 0.17 -0.95 7.47
CA SER A 61 0.44 0.38 8.01
C SER A 61 1.53 1.04 7.19
N THR A 62 1.25 2.23 6.67
CA THR A 62 2.16 2.96 5.81
C THR A 62 2.57 4.26 6.48
N THR A 63 3.87 4.48 6.61
CA THR A 63 4.42 5.79 6.99
C THR A 63 4.78 6.55 5.73
N TYR A 64 3.99 7.58 5.42
CA TYR A 64 4.21 8.47 4.28
C TYR A 64 5.15 9.62 4.65
N ARG A 65 6.01 10.04 3.71
CA ARG A 65 6.73 11.31 3.76
C ARG A 65 5.88 12.38 3.09
N LEU A 66 5.81 13.57 3.67
CA LEU A 66 5.02 14.69 3.15
C LEU A 66 5.93 15.78 2.58
N SER A 67 5.35 16.64 1.74
CA SER A 67 6.07 17.73 1.06
C SER A 67 6.68 18.79 1.99
N ASP A 68 6.23 18.86 3.24
CA ASP A 68 6.80 19.72 4.29
C ASP A 68 7.93 19.05 5.09
N GLY A 69 8.32 17.82 4.72
CA GLY A 69 9.33 17.01 5.41
C GLY A 69 8.80 16.24 6.62
N SER A 70 7.53 16.42 7.00
CA SER A 70 6.90 15.63 8.07
C SER A 70 6.51 14.22 7.58
N THR A 71 6.00 13.39 8.51
CA THR A 71 5.52 12.05 8.19
C THR A 71 4.14 11.81 8.76
N LYS A 72 3.33 11.01 8.07
CA LYS A 72 2.02 10.58 8.54
C LYS A 72 1.85 9.07 8.42
N VAL A 73 1.40 8.44 9.51
CA VAL A 73 1.13 7.00 9.58
C VAL A 73 -0.35 6.76 9.30
N ILE A 74 -0.65 5.91 8.32
CA ILE A 74 -2.00 5.43 8.05
C ILE A 74 -2.04 3.94 8.26
N LYS A 75 -3.07 3.46 8.97
CA LYS A 75 -3.28 2.04 9.25
C LYS A 75 -4.53 1.56 8.52
N ARG A 76 -4.42 0.43 7.82
CA ARG A 76 -5.50 -0.22 7.09
C ARG A 76 -5.60 -1.68 7.48
N GLY A 77 -6.82 -2.22 7.43
CA GLY A 77 -7.14 -3.61 7.69
C GLY A 77 -7.50 -3.91 9.13
N SER A 78 -7.24 -5.14 9.55
CA SER A 78 -7.69 -5.67 10.84
C SER A 78 -6.74 -5.32 11.99
N ASN A 79 -7.11 -5.71 13.21
CA ASN A 79 -6.30 -5.49 14.40
C ASN A 79 -4.90 -6.11 14.25
N GLN A 80 -3.91 -5.25 14.50
CA GLN A 80 -2.49 -5.50 14.36
C GLN A 80 -1.95 -6.29 15.56
N SER A 81 -1.94 -7.64 15.50
CA SER A 81 -1.19 -8.45 16.47
C SER A 81 0.30 -8.41 16.15
N ALA A 82 1.17 -8.37 17.16
CA ALA A 82 2.62 -8.35 16.98
C ALA A 82 3.18 -9.63 16.35
N ASP A 83 2.46 -10.75 16.47
CA ASP A 83 2.99 -12.09 16.18
C ASP A 83 3.25 -12.37 14.67
N ASN A 84 2.74 -11.53 13.76
CA ASN A 84 2.95 -11.65 12.30
C ASN A 84 3.27 -10.30 11.64
N LEU A 85 3.92 -9.40 12.37
CA LEU A 85 4.33 -8.09 11.87
C LEU A 85 5.66 -8.16 11.11
N HIS A 86 5.66 -7.65 9.89
CA HIS A 86 6.84 -7.47 9.07
C HIS A 86 7.05 -6.00 8.73
N SER A 87 8.14 -5.41 9.22
CA SER A 87 8.49 -4.02 8.93
C SER A 87 9.49 -3.91 7.79
N VAL A 88 9.17 -3.06 6.81
CA VAL A 88 10.01 -2.71 5.68
C VAL A 88 10.33 -1.22 5.78
N VAL A 89 11.47 -0.92 6.40
CA VAL A 89 11.98 0.45 6.52
C VAL A 89 12.78 0.78 5.26
N LEU A 90 12.52 1.93 4.65
CA LEU A 90 13.29 2.45 3.53
C LEU A 90 14.32 3.47 4.03
N LYS A 91 15.54 3.37 3.50
CA LYS A 91 16.53 4.46 3.64
C LYS A 91 16.06 5.72 2.93
N ASP A 92 16.72 6.84 3.18
CA ASP A 92 16.36 8.12 2.55
C ASP A 92 16.56 8.15 1.03
N ASN A 93 17.43 7.28 0.52
CA ASN A 93 17.68 7.09 -0.91
C ASN A 93 16.93 5.89 -1.51
N GLU A 94 16.10 5.18 -0.74
CA GLU A 94 15.35 4.04 -1.24
C GLU A 94 13.90 4.42 -1.56
N ILE A 95 13.39 3.90 -2.68
CA ILE A 95 11.98 4.00 -3.08
C ILE A 95 11.40 2.61 -3.34
N ILE A 96 10.10 2.44 -3.11
CA ILE A 96 9.37 1.29 -3.63
C ILE A 96 9.12 1.56 -5.12
N SER A 97 9.87 0.89 -5.98
CA SER A 97 9.72 0.99 -7.44
C SER A 97 8.54 0.17 -7.97
N GLN A 98 8.19 -0.91 -7.28
CA GLN A 98 7.10 -1.80 -7.67
C GLN A 98 6.43 -2.46 -6.47
N ILE A 99 5.10 -2.56 -6.51
CA ILE A 99 4.30 -3.41 -5.63
C ILE A 99 3.71 -4.52 -6.48
N CYS A 100 3.91 -5.76 -6.09
CA CYS A 100 3.38 -6.92 -6.78
C CYS A 100 2.88 -7.96 -5.78
N GLY A 101 2.10 -8.92 -6.24
CA GLY A 101 1.55 -9.95 -5.37
C GLY A 101 0.36 -10.67 -5.98
N PHE A 102 -0.41 -11.34 -5.14
CA PHE A 102 -1.57 -12.12 -5.55
C PHE A 102 -2.82 -11.62 -4.84
N ALA A 103 -3.90 -11.46 -5.60
CA ALA A 103 -5.21 -11.10 -5.06
C ALA A 103 -6.32 -11.82 -5.81
N GLY A 104 -7.40 -12.16 -5.12
CA GLY A 104 -8.52 -12.90 -5.72
C GLY A 104 -9.21 -13.82 -4.72
N PRO A 105 -10.08 -14.73 -5.19
CA PRO A 105 -10.83 -15.63 -4.34
C PRO A 105 -9.92 -16.50 -3.46
N TYR A 106 -10.22 -16.53 -2.16
CA TYR A 106 -9.57 -17.38 -1.18
C TYR A 106 -10.58 -18.37 -0.59
N GLN A 107 -10.37 -19.66 -0.85
CA GLN A 107 -11.37 -20.71 -0.60
C GLN A 107 -11.82 -20.79 0.86
N TYR A 108 -10.88 -20.69 1.81
CA TYR A 108 -11.20 -20.84 3.23
C TYR A 108 -12.15 -19.74 3.74
N TYR A 109 -11.95 -18.51 3.29
CA TYR A 109 -12.78 -17.37 3.70
C TYR A 109 -13.99 -17.16 2.78
N ASN A 110 -14.07 -17.87 1.65
CA ASN A 110 -15.12 -17.72 0.64
C ASN A 110 -15.30 -16.27 0.16
N GLN A 111 -14.19 -15.55 0.00
CA GLN A 111 -14.17 -14.14 -0.42
C GLN A 111 -12.91 -13.81 -1.22
N SER A 112 -12.95 -12.71 -1.99
CA SER A 112 -11.77 -12.21 -2.70
C SER A 112 -10.97 -11.27 -1.80
N LEU A 113 -9.66 -11.51 -1.68
CA LEU A 113 -8.79 -10.85 -0.72
C LEU A 113 -7.46 -10.43 -1.37
N LEU A 114 -6.73 -9.54 -0.70
CA LEU A 114 -5.30 -9.40 -0.92
C LEU A 114 -4.58 -10.58 -0.23
N ILE A 115 -4.06 -11.51 -1.02
CA ILE A 115 -3.50 -12.76 -0.49
C ILE A 115 -2.03 -12.56 -0.12
N GLN A 116 -1.27 -11.89 -0.99
CA GLN A 116 0.16 -11.73 -0.83
C GLN A 116 0.63 -10.41 -1.43
N VAL A 117 1.64 -9.79 -0.81
CA VAL A 117 2.34 -8.61 -1.34
C VAL A 117 3.86 -8.76 -1.25
N GLN A 118 4.54 -8.11 -2.20
CA GLN A 118 5.99 -8.00 -2.28
C GLN A 118 6.35 -6.62 -2.81
N PHE A 119 7.45 -6.07 -2.29
CA PHE A 119 7.97 -4.76 -2.67
C PHE A 119 9.33 -4.91 -3.35
N VAL A 120 9.47 -4.28 -4.53
CA VAL A 120 10.77 -4.09 -5.19
C VAL A 120 11.27 -2.71 -4.84
N ILE A 121 12.41 -2.66 -4.16
CA ILE A 121 12.99 -1.46 -3.59
C ILE A 121 14.25 -1.10 -4.37
N PHE A 122 14.31 0.13 -4.83
CA PHE A 122 15.42 0.67 -5.62
C PHE A 122 16.14 1.75 -4.82
N ASP A 123 17.45 1.61 -4.69
CA ASP A 123 18.34 2.61 -4.12
C ASP A 123 18.74 3.60 -5.23
N THR A 124 18.26 4.83 -5.13
CA THR A 124 18.41 5.86 -6.17
C THR A 124 19.83 6.42 -6.29
N GLN A 125 20.70 6.16 -5.32
CA GLN A 125 22.10 6.61 -5.36
C GLN A 125 23.04 5.55 -5.94
N THR A 126 22.83 4.29 -5.59
CA THR A 126 23.73 3.19 -5.97
C THR A 126 23.21 2.37 -7.16
N GLY A 127 21.91 2.48 -7.48
CA GLY A 127 21.24 1.63 -8.45
C GLY A 127 20.94 0.21 -7.95
N ALA A 128 21.23 -0.08 -6.66
CA ALA A 128 20.99 -1.39 -6.08
C ALA A 128 19.49 -1.67 -5.97
N VAL A 129 19.11 -2.93 -6.19
CA VAL A 129 17.72 -3.40 -6.04
C VAL A 129 17.68 -4.45 -4.93
N ARG A 130 16.68 -4.34 -4.05
CA ARG A 130 16.34 -5.41 -3.10
C ARG A 130 14.84 -5.69 -3.11
N VAL A 131 14.48 -6.86 -2.64
CA VAL A 131 13.09 -7.30 -2.52
C VAL A 131 12.75 -7.48 -1.05
N ALA A 132 11.56 -7.02 -0.66
CA ALA A 132 10.96 -7.30 0.64
C ALA A 132 9.65 -8.08 0.47
N GLY A 133 9.53 -9.20 1.17
CA GLY A 133 8.43 -10.15 1.05
C GLY A 133 8.85 -11.46 0.37
N PRO A 134 7.89 -12.30 -0.03
CA PRO A 134 6.45 -12.06 0.06
C PRO A 134 5.91 -12.04 1.49
N PHE A 135 4.86 -11.25 1.72
CA PHE A 135 4.10 -11.19 2.96
C PHE A 135 2.67 -11.65 2.71
N GLY A 136 2.10 -12.44 3.63
CA GLY A 136 0.84 -13.16 3.41
C GLY A 136 1.02 -14.44 2.58
N GLY A 137 -0.07 -15.16 2.34
CA GLY A 137 -0.07 -16.40 1.53
C GLY A 137 0.54 -17.62 2.23
N THR A 138 0.73 -17.58 3.55
CA THR A 138 1.17 -18.77 4.30
C THR A 138 0.07 -19.85 4.23
N GLY A 139 0.42 -21.09 3.87
CA GLY A 139 -0.57 -22.15 3.57
C GLY A 139 -0.61 -22.59 2.12
N GLY A 140 0.24 -22.04 1.25
CA GLY A 140 0.55 -22.61 -0.07
C GLY A 140 -0.46 -22.33 -1.18
N LEU A 141 -1.44 -21.44 -0.94
CA LEU A 141 -2.47 -21.07 -1.90
C LEU A 141 -2.31 -19.60 -2.33
N ALA A 142 -1.24 -19.30 -3.07
CA ALA A 142 -1.22 -18.11 -3.93
C ALA A 142 -2.14 -18.33 -5.15
N SER A 143 -3.40 -18.73 -4.92
CA SER A 143 -4.38 -19.06 -5.96
C SER A 143 -5.05 -17.82 -6.58
N GLY A 144 -4.62 -16.62 -6.17
CA GLY A 144 -5.10 -15.36 -6.71
C GLY A 144 -4.54 -15.05 -8.09
N LYS A 145 -5.03 -13.95 -8.68
CA LYS A 145 -4.45 -13.36 -9.87
C LYS A 145 -3.22 -12.54 -9.47
N LEU A 146 -2.13 -12.73 -10.20
CA LEU A 146 -0.94 -11.88 -10.10
C LEU A 146 -1.32 -10.43 -10.45
N PHE A 147 -0.87 -9.48 -9.64
CA PHE A 147 -0.84 -8.08 -9.99
C PHE A 147 0.58 -7.54 -9.83
N SER A 148 0.89 -6.50 -10.60
CA SER A 148 2.16 -5.80 -10.52
C SER A 148 1.99 -4.36 -10.95
N VAL A 149 2.49 -3.46 -10.13
CA VAL A 149 2.27 -2.02 -10.25
C VAL A 149 3.58 -1.29 -9.98
N SER A 150 4.08 -0.57 -10.99
CA SER A 150 5.20 0.35 -10.85
C SER A 150 4.80 1.70 -10.25
N ASN A 151 5.80 2.38 -9.67
CA ASN A 151 5.76 3.76 -9.18
C ASN A 151 4.58 4.05 -8.22
N PRO A 152 4.42 3.25 -7.14
CA PRO A 152 3.42 3.52 -6.11
C PRO A 152 3.71 4.83 -5.38
N MET A 153 2.67 5.64 -5.19
CA MET A 153 2.71 6.81 -4.33
C MET A 153 1.93 6.55 -3.03
N ALA A 154 0.70 6.03 -3.15
CA ALA A 154 -0.16 5.76 -2.01
C ALA A 154 -1.05 4.53 -2.24
N LEU A 155 -1.63 4.04 -1.15
CA LEU A 155 -2.57 2.93 -1.20
C LEU A 155 -4.02 3.43 -1.24
N ALA A 156 -4.87 2.67 -1.91
CA ALA A 156 -6.32 2.80 -1.88
C ALA A 156 -6.91 1.39 -1.91
N GLY A 157 -8.23 1.26 -1.77
CA GLY A 157 -8.88 -0.05 -1.89
C GLY A 157 -10.00 -0.23 -0.90
N PHE A 158 -10.13 -1.44 -0.36
CA PHE A 158 -11.21 -1.84 0.52
C PHE A 158 -10.68 -2.60 1.73
N GLU A 159 -11.18 -2.25 2.91
CA GLU A 159 -10.80 -2.86 4.17
C GLU A 159 -12.01 -3.34 4.97
N THR A 160 -11.86 -4.46 5.67
CA THR A 160 -12.83 -4.93 6.67
C THR A 160 -12.24 -4.65 8.06
N ALA A 161 -12.68 -3.55 8.69
CA ALA A 161 -12.20 -3.17 10.01
C ALA A 161 -12.63 -4.20 11.08
N GLY A 162 -11.78 -4.47 12.07
CA GLY A 162 -12.11 -5.29 13.24
C GLY A 162 -11.12 -6.43 13.53
N SER A 163 -11.60 -7.48 14.20
CA SER A 163 -10.80 -8.65 14.62
C SER A 163 -10.73 -9.78 13.58
N ALA A 164 -11.32 -9.62 12.40
CA ALA A 164 -11.31 -10.64 11.36
C ALA A 164 -9.95 -10.69 10.64
N GLN A 165 -9.44 -11.89 10.37
CA GLN A 165 -8.16 -12.18 9.68
C GLN A 165 -8.22 -11.91 8.16
N THR A 166 -8.97 -10.88 7.75
CA THR A 166 -9.34 -10.62 6.35
C THR A 166 -9.35 -9.13 6.05
N GLY A 167 -8.55 -8.37 6.81
CA GLY A 167 -8.70 -6.94 6.93
C GLY A 167 -8.46 -6.16 5.64
N ILE A 168 -7.65 -6.65 4.70
CA ILE A 168 -7.53 -6.05 3.35
C ILE A 168 -8.26 -6.93 2.32
N SER A 169 -9.47 -6.50 1.94
CA SER A 169 -10.25 -7.22 0.92
C SER A 169 -9.78 -6.87 -0.49
N GLY A 170 -9.39 -5.61 -0.72
CA GLY A 170 -8.94 -5.12 -2.02
C GLY A 170 -7.85 -4.07 -1.90
N LEU A 171 -6.92 -4.10 -2.85
CA LEU A 171 -5.85 -3.12 -2.96
C LEU A 171 -5.88 -2.44 -4.33
N SER A 172 -5.86 -1.11 -4.33
CA SER A 172 -5.59 -0.27 -5.48
C SER A 172 -4.35 0.57 -5.17
N ILE A 173 -3.60 0.95 -6.20
CA ILE A 173 -2.41 1.78 -6.03
C ILE A 173 -2.65 3.14 -6.68
N VAL A 174 -2.42 4.20 -5.93
CA VAL A 174 -2.38 5.57 -6.45
C VAL A 174 -0.95 5.86 -6.90
N LYS A 175 -0.82 6.42 -8.10
CA LYS A 175 0.45 6.77 -8.74
C LYS A 175 0.43 8.23 -9.18
N HIS A 176 1.61 8.82 -9.31
CA HIS A 176 1.74 10.05 -10.08
C HIS A 176 1.54 9.77 -11.57
N ASN A 177 0.79 10.64 -12.24
CA ASN A 177 0.75 10.70 -13.69
C ASN A 177 1.97 11.50 -14.17
N MET A 178 3.17 10.92 -14.06
CA MET A 178 4.33 11.47 -14.74
C MET A 178 4.13 11.10 -16.22
N ALA A 179 3.92 12.09 -17.08
CA ALA A 179 4.11 11.87 -18.51
C ALA A 179 5.55 11.38 -18.69
N GLU A 180 5.70 10.17 -19.23
CA GLU A 180 7.00 9.67 -19.71
C GLU A 180 7.57 10.58 -20.81
#